data_AF-B4XKD8-F1
#
_entry.id   AF-B4XKD8-F1
#
_cell.length_a   1.000
_cell.length_b   1.000
_cell.length_c   1.000
_cell.angle_alpha   90.00
_cell.angle_beta   90.00
_cell.angle_gamma   90.00
#
_symmetry.space_group_name_H-M   'P 1'
#
loop_
_entity.id
_entity.type
_entity.pdbx_description
1 polymer ?
#
loop_
_entity_poly.entity_id
_entity_poly.type
_entity_poly.pdbx_seq_one_letter_code
_entity_poly.pdbx_strand_id
1 'polypeptide(L)'
;LYRIQRADLLRKLAWGGSVSGEIGRGRALLNPFRVMLLQVSEELTSRDFDDMKFMAAAYISRNKLETVDNFPSLAIALEQGMHLTTDNVQVLHELLQTQERPDLKNIIQNYEASMSSGSFKGKGSPDDGFSPSPMKGDPNPQNRPPEPFQQQRQNPANQEANLVAMTQKMMGPAQQGYQQMLQTELMQQAGRVPDTQARQTARVAEQQQQPYAPQQQPQLGEVPAGLGPAPADLQATIQRELEVLLAQERARQREEMPCYRMDRDPHGLAVIINNKQFFQDPRRGDSRRGLENREGTNVDRDNLIYIFTKLGFEVQTYENLTHDQLINIFTQVRYADHQNHDCFVACILSHGSQGQVYGADSVPVSIRDLAEEV
;
A
#
# COMPACT_ATOMS: atom_id res chain seq x y z
N LEU A 1 11.04 -2.98 -7.07
CA LEU A 1 10.94 -2.38 -8.43
C LEU A 1 9.53 -1.97 -8.81
N TYR A 2 8.56 -2.90 -8.86
CA TYR A 2 7.17 -2.57 -9.21
C TYR A 2 6.52 -1.56 -8.25
N ARG A 3 6.63 -1.79 -6.93
CA ARG A 3 6.05 -0.89 -5.92
C ARG A 3 6.68 0.50 -5.86
N ILE A 4 7.95 0.64 -6.26
CA ILE A 4 8.65 1.92 -6.38
C ILE A 4 8.61 2.46 -7.83
N GLN A 5 7.71 1.90 -8.65
CA GLN A 5 7.41 2.34 -10.01
C GLN A 5 8.60 2.44 -10.99
N ARG A 6 9.66 1.65 -10.77
CA ARG A 6 10.83 1.56 -11.67
C ARG A 6 10.54 0.65 -12.88
N ALA A 7 9.65 1.12 -13.74
CA ALA A 7 9.23 0.42 -14.96
C ALA A 7 10.39 0.24 -15.96
N ASP A 8 11.35 1.17 -15.96
CA ASP A 8 12.61 1.09 -16.70
C ASP A 8 13.42 -0.16 -16.32
N LEU A 9 13.62 -0.39 -15.02
CA LEU A 9 14.35 -1.56 -14.51
C LEU A 9 13.55 -2.85 -14.73
N LEU A 10 12.23 -2.80 -14.56
CA LEU A 10 11.36 -3.94 -14.89
C LEU A 10 11.44 -4.30 -16.38
N ARG A 11 11.52 -3.32 -17.29
CA ARG A 11 11.73 -3.59 -18.72
C ARG A 11 13.12 -4.17 -18.97
N LYS A 12 14.17 -3.63 -18.34
CA LYS A 12 15.54 -4.15 -18.44
C LYS A 12 15.64 -5.61 -18.00
N LEU A 13 14.83 -6.01 -17.01
CA LEU A 13 14.73 -7.37 -16.49
C LEU A 13 13.69 -8.25 -17.22
N ALA A 14 13.02 -7.72 -18.26
CA ALA A 14 11.95 -8.38 -19.01
C ALA A 14 10.72 -8.80 -18.16
N TRP A 15 10.41 -8.06 -17.09
CA TRP A 15 9.32 -8.34 -16.14
C TRP A 15 8.10 -7.41 -16.27
N GLY A 16 8.05 -6.54 -17.28
CA GLY A 16 7.09 -5.43 -17.36
C GLY A 16 5.59 -5.77 -17.32
N GLY A 17 5.17 -6.99 -17.71
CA GLY A 17 3.75 -7.37 -17.77
C GLY A 17 3.26 -8.35 -16.70
N SER A 18 4.16 -9.11 -16.06
CA SER A 18 3.77 -10.26 -15.21
C SER A 18 3.61 -9.91 -13.73
N VAL A 19 4.19 -8.80 -13.27
CA VAL A 19 4.36 -8.55 -11.82
C VAL A 19 3.04 -8.21 -11.13
N SER A 20 2.16 -7.44 -11.77
CA SER A 20 0.84 -7.09 -11.20
C SER A 20 -0.02 -8.34 -10.96
N GLY A 21 0.01 -9.29 -11.91
CA GLY A 21 -0.71 -10.56 -11.79
C GLY A 21 -0.18 -11.46 -10.68
N GLU A 22 1.14 -11.53 -10.49
CA GLU A 22 1.74 -12.32 -9.40
C GLU A 22 1.48 -11.71 -8.01
N ILE A 23 1.47 -10.37 -7.90
CA ILE A 23 1.09 -9.67 -6.66
C ILE A 23 -0.38 -9.97 -6.30
N GLY A 24 -1.29 -9.90 -7.27
CA GLY A 24 -2.71 -10.22 -7.06
C GLY A 24 -2.96 -11.69 -6.67
N ARG A 25 -2.06 -12.60 -7.03
CA ARG A 25 -2.10 -14.03 -6.65
C ARG A 25 -1.58 -14.29 -5.23
N GLY A 26 -1.25 -13.25 -4.45
CA GLY A 26 -0.79 -13.39 -3.07
C GLY A 26 0.68 -13.79 -2.93
N ARG A 27 1.49 -13.68 -4.00
CA ARG A 27 2.94 -13.90 -3.97
C ARG A 27 3.73 -12.65 -3.61
N ALA A 28 3.07 -11.62 -3.09
CA ALA A 28 3.75 -10.43 -2.61
C ALA A 28 4.54 -10.76 -1.34
N LEU A 29 5.88 -10.74 -1.44
CA LEU A 29 6.79 -10.97 -0.30
C LEU A 29 6.91 -9.76 0.63
N LEU A 30 6.44 -8.59 0.20
CA LEU A 30 6.53 -7.35 0.99
C LEU A 30 5.39 -7.29 2.01
N ASN A 31 5.73 -6.94 3.25
CA ASN A 31 4.76 -6.75 4.33
C ASN A 31 3.71 -5.70 3.92
N PRO A 32 2.39 -6.00 4.02
CA PRO A 32 1.32 -5.05 3.69
C PRO A 32 1.44 -3.70 4.39
N PHE A 33 1.93 -3.69 5.63
CA PHE A 33 2.22 -2.47 6.39
C PHE A 33 3.25 -1.58 5.69
N ARG A 34 4.35 -2.17 5.20
CA ARG A 34 5.40 -1.45 4.46
C ARG A 34 4.88 -0.95 3.12
N VAL A 35 3.98 -1.68 2.48
CA VAL A 35 3.33 -1.24 1.24
C VAL A 35 2.45 -0.02 1.51
N MET A 36 1.66 -0.02 2.59
CA MET A 36 0.84 1.12 2.99
C MET A 36 1.70 2.36 3.25
N LEU A 37 2.79 2.25 4.03
CA LEU A 37 3.69 3.38 4.29
C LEU A 37 4.30 3.94 2.99
N LEU A 38 4.67 3.08 2.06
CA LEU A 38 5.19 3.52 0.76
C LEU A 38 4.12 4.26 -0.04
N GLN A 39 2.88 3.75 -0.08
CA GLN A 39 1.77 4.41 -0.77
C GLN A 39 1.46 5.77 -0.15
N VAL A 40 1.45 5.88 1.18
CA VAL A 40 1.32 7.16 1.87
C VAL A 40 2.46 8.10 1.47
N SER A 41 3.70 7.62 1.43
CA SER A 41 4.86 8.44 1.03
C SER A 41 4.78 8.95 -0.41
N GLU A 42 4.14 8.19 -1.32
CA GLU A 42 3.98 8.59 -2.73
C GLU A 42 2.92 9.69 -2.91
N GLU A 43 1.95 9.77 -2.01
CA GLU A 43 0.86 10.75 -2.04
C GLU A 43 1.13 11.97 -1.13
N LEU A 44 2.26 11.98 -0.42
CA LEU A 44 2.68 13.10 0.43
C LEU A 44 3.39 14.18 -0.37
N THR A 45 3.01 15.44 -0.17
CA THR A 45 3.79 16.61 -0.61
C THR A 45 4.83 16.99 0.46
N SER A 46 5.83 17.79 0.07
CA SER A 46 6.84 18.33 1.00
C SER A 46 6.22 19.10 2.17
N ARG A 47 5.17 19.87 1.90
CA ARG A 47 4.44 20.64 2.91
C ARG A 47 3.76 19.73 3.94
N ASP A 48 3.09 18.68 3.46
CA ASP A 48 2.44 17.72 4.37
C ASP A 48 3.46 17.00 5.25
N PHE A 49 4.62 16.68 4.67
CA PHE A 49 5.70 16.07 5.42
C PHE A 49 6.25 17.02 6.50
N ASP A 50 6.44 18.30 6.19
CA ASP A 50 6.89 19.29 7.18
C ASP A 50 5.88 19.48 8.31
N ASP A 51 4.59 19.54 7.98
CA ASP A 51 3.50 19.63 8.96
C ASP A 51 3.45 18.36 9.84
N MET A 52 3.58 17.19 9.22
CA MET A 52 3.65 15.92 9.92
C MET A 52 4.87 15.84 10.84
N LYS A 53 6.05 16.24 10.36
CA LYS A 53 7.31 16.28 11.11
C LYS A 53 7.21 17.23 12.30
N PHE A 54 6.54 18.37 12.13
CA PHE A 54 6.27 19.31 13.21
C PHE A 54 5.37 18.69 14.28
N MET A 55 4.25 18.06 13.89
CA MET A 55 3.36 17.39 14.85
C MET A 55 4.03 16.18 15.52
N ALA A 56 4.93 15.49 14.82
CA ALA A 56 5.69 14.36 15.37
C ALA A 56 6.60 14.74 16.54
N ALA A 57 6.87 16.04 16.76
CA ALA A 57 7.57 16.54 17.95
C ALA A 57 6.85 16.23 19.27
N ALA A 58 5.56 15.86 19.23
CA ALA A 58 4.83 15.35 20.39
C ALA A 58 5.27 13.93 20.81
N TYR A 59 5.83 13.13 19.90
CA TYR A 59 6.20 11.74 20.13
C TYR A 59 7.71 11.51 20.07
N ILE A 60 8.42 12.25 19.22
CA ILE A 60 9.84 12.08 18.95
C ILE A 60 10.61 13.31 19.44
N SER A 61 11.73 13.09 20.13
CA SER A 61 12.61 14.17 20.57
C SER A 61 13.14 15.01 19.40
N ARG A 62 13.25 16.34 19.57
CA ARG A 62 13.77 17.26 18.55
C ARG A 62 15.10 16.82 17.94
N ASN A 63 16.06 16.36 18.76
CA ASN A 63 17.37 15.90 18.27
C ASN A 63 17.27 14.76 17.26
N LYS A 64 16.28 13.87 17.40
CA LYS A 64 16.02 12.78 16.43
C LYS A 64 15.25 13.26 15.21
N LEU A 65 14.40 14.28 15.35
CA LEU A 65 13.67 14.86 14.22
C LEU A 65 14.58 15.71 13.32
N GLU A 66 15.66 16.27 13.85
CA GLU A 66 16.65 16.99 13.03
C GLU A 66 17.26 16.11 11.94
N THR A 67 17.45 14.82 12.23
CA THR A 67 18.01 13.85 11.27
C THR A 67 16.97 13.30 10.29
N VAL A 68 15.67 13.63 10.48
CA VAL A 68 14.58 13.09 9.67
C VAL A 68 14.27 14.05 8.52
N ASP A 69 14.51 13.61 7.30
CA ASP A 69 14.46 14.40 6.07
C ASP A 69 13.29 14.02 5.15
N ASN A 70 12.74 12.82 5.32
CA ASN A 70 11.64 12.30 4.52
C ASN A 70 10.68 11.42 5.33
N PHE A 71 9.50 11.13 4.77
CA PHE A 71 8.46 10.35 5.46
C PHE A 71 8.93 8.94 5.85
N PRO A 72 9.63 8.16 5.00
CA PRO A 72 10.19 6.88 5.42
C PRO A 72 11.10 6.98 6.65
N SER A 73 12.01 7.96 6.71
CA SER A 73 12.86 8.25 7.88
C SER A 73 12.02 8.54 9.12
N LEU A 74 10.93 9.31 8.97
CA LEU A 74 9.99 9.61 10.05
C LEU A 74 9.23 8.38 10.54
N ALA A 75 8.74 7.55 9.61
CA ALA A 75 8.02 6.31 9.93
C ALA A 75 8.92 5.33 10.70
N ILE A 76 10.19 5.20 10.30
CA ILE A 76 11.19 4.41 11.04
C ILE A 76 11.38 4.96 12.46
N ALA A 77 11.48 6.29 12.62
CA ALA A 77 11.62 6.91 13.93
C ALA A 77 10.39 6.68 14.84
N LEU A 78 9.18 6.73 14.26
CA LEU A 78 7.94 6.41 14.97
C LEU A 78 7.84 4.93 15.35
N GLU A 79 8.32 4.03 14.49
CA GLU A 79 8.41 2.59 14.78
C GLU A 79 9.40 2.28 15.90
N GLN A 80 10.58 2.91 15.89
CA GLN A 80 11.55 2.77 16.97
C GLN A 80 11.01 3.30 18.31
N GLY A 81 10.12 4.30 18.26
CA GLY A 81 9.38 4.80 19.42
C GLY A 81 8.18 3.96 19.82
N MET A 82 7.87 2.87 19.10
CA MET A 82 6.67 2.04 19.28
C MET A 82 5.33 2.80 19.15
N HIS A 83 5.36 3.98 18.56
CA HIS A 83 4.16 4.79 18.30
C HIS A 83 3.44 4.35 17.03
N LEU A 84 4.20 3.77 16.09
CA LEU A 84 3.71 3.24 14.83
C LEU A 84 4.08 1.75 14.75
N THR A 85 3.10 0.88 14.57
CA THR A 85 3.32 -0.56 14.43
C THR A 85 2.35 -1.15 13.40
N THR A 86 2.52 -2.44 13.07
CA THR A 86 1.59 -3.14 12.15
C THR A 86 0.14 -3.10 12.65
N ASP A 87 -0.06 -3.10 13.96
CA ASP A 87 -1.38 -3.21 14.57
C ASP A 87 -1.90 -1.86 15.08
N ASN A 88 -1.04 -0.83 15.10
CA ASN A 88 -1.38 0.51 15.52
C ASN A 88 -0.84 1.54 14.52
N VAL A 89 -1.75 2.01 13.66
CA VAL A 89 -1.52 3.06 12.67
C VAL A 89 -2.24 4.37 13.03
N GLN A 90 -2.81 4.46 14.23
CA GLN A 90 -3.63 5.61 14.64
C GLN A 90 -2.83 6.92 14.65
N VAL A 91 -1.55 6.85 15.00
CA VAL A 91 -0.64 8.00 14.96
C VAL A 91 -0.54 8.60 13.56
N LEU A 92 -0.67 7.79 12.50
CA LEU A 92 -0.69 8.31 11.12
C LEU A 92 -1.96 9.08 10.84
N HIS A 93 -3.12 8.65 11.35
CA HIS A 93 -4.36 9.38 11.18
C HIS A 93 -4.30 10.80 11.78
N GLU A 94 -3.64 10.92 12.93
CA GLU A 94 -3.40 12.17 13.64
C GLU A 94 -2.35 13.04 12.93
N LEU A 95 -1.16 12.49 12.69
CA LEU A 95 -0.04 13.22 12.13
C LEU A 95 -0.28 13.64 10.66
N LEU A 96 -1.09 12.90 9.91
CA LEU A 96 -1.40 13.23 8.50
C LEU A 96 -2.69 14.03 8.35
N GLN A 97 -3.34 14.43 9.47
CA GLN A 97 -4.60 15.15 9.47
C GLN A 97 -5.62 14.54 8.50
N THR A 98 -5.78 13.22 8.54
CA THR A 98 -6.55 12.46 7.54
C THR A 98 -8.01 12.89 7.37
N GLN A 99 -8.56 13.69 8.30
CA GLN A 99 -9.87 14.31 8.15
C GLN A 99 -9.95 15.32 6.99
N GLU A 100 -8.82 15.93 6.62
CA GLU A 100 -8.71 16.90 5.53
C GLU A 100 -8.19 16.27 4.24
N ARG A 101 -7.75 15.01 4.29
CA ARG A 101 -7.06 14.27 3.23
C ARG A 101 -7.68 12.89 3.00
N PRO A 102 -8.79 12.82 2.24
CA PRO A 102 -9.56 11.58 2.08
C PRO A 102 -8.79 10.49 1.32
N ASP A 103 -7.90 10.87 0.41
CA ASP A 103 -6.96 10.01 -0.31
C ASP A 103 -6.04 9.23 0.64
N LEU A 104 -5.33 9.92 1.54
CA LEU A 104 -4.46 9.28 2.53
C LEU A 104 -5.26 8.47 3.55
N LYS A 105 -6.41 9.00 3.96
CA LYS A 105 -7.34 8.29 4.86
C LYS A 105 -7.74 6.95 4.28
N ASN A 106 -8.12 6.92 3.00
CA ASN A 106 -8.53 5.71 2.32
C ASN A 106 -7.39 4.69 2.24
N ILE A 107 -6.14 5.12 2.00
CA ILE A 107 -4.97 4.22 1.97
C ILE A 107 -4.80 3.52 3.33
N ILE A 108 -4.85 4.26 4.44
CA ILE A 108 -4.67 3.71 5.79
C ILE A 108 -5.88 2.84 6.18
N GLN A 109 -7.09 3.27 5.89
CA GLN A 109 -8.31 2.49 6.19
C GLN A 109 -8.38 1.18 5.40
N ASN A 110 -7.92 1.18 4.15
CA ASN A 110 -7.83 -0.06 3.36
C ASN A 110 -6.85 -1.06 4.00
N TYR A 111 -5.75 -0.57 4.57
CA TYR A 111 -4.83 -1.40 5.35
C TYR A 111 -5.49 -1.93 6.64
N GLU A 112 -6.15 -1.08 7.42
CA GLU A 112 -6.86 -1.48 8.64
C GLU A 112 -7.97 -2.51 8.37
N ALA A 113 -8.73 -2.33 7.28
CA ALA A 113 -9.76 -3.26 6.83
C ALA A 113 -9.17 -4.61 6.42
N SER A 114 -7.99 -4.60 5.78
CA SER A 114 -7.27 -5.84 5.44
C SER A 114 -6.75 -6.60 6.67
N MET A 115 -6.43 -5.89 7.76
CA MET A 115 -6.03 -6.49 9.03
C MET A 115 -7.22 -6.98 9.87
N SER A 116 -8.37 -6.30 9.78
CA SER A 116 -9.59 -6.62 10.54
C SER A 116 -10.37 -7.81 9.96
N SER A 117 -10.20 -8.11 8.68
CA SER A 117 -11.01 -9.09 7.95
C SER A 117 -10.42 -10.50 7.83
N GLY A 118 -9.20 -10.76 8.33
CA GLY A 118 -8.66 -12.11 8.22
C GLY A 118 -7.31 -12.34 8.89
N SER A 119 -7.32 -13.31 9.81
CA SER A 119 -6.16 -14.09 10.24
C SER A 119 -5.17 -14.31 9.09
N PHE A 120 -4.02 -13.65 9.14
CA PHE A 120 -2.83 -14.05 8.38
C PHE A 120 -2.29 -15.37 8.95
N LYS A 121 -3.04 -16.47 8.76
CA LYS A 121 -2.40 -17.77 8.55
C LYS A 121 -1.80 -17.71 7.16
N GLY A 122 -0.55 -17.27 7.07
CA GLY A 122 0.29 -17.68 5.95
C GLY A 122 0.15 -19.19 5.85
N LYS A 123 -0.19 -19.70 4.65
CA LYS A 123 -0.02 -21.11 4.33
C LYS A 123 1.49 -21.39 4.36
N GLY A 124 2.03 -21.63 5.55
CA GLY A 124 3.10 -22.57 5.72
C GLY A 124 2.56 -23.94 5.32
N SER A 125 3.29 -24.62 4.45
CA SER A 125 3.03 -26.02 4.11
C SER A 125 2.84 -26.85 5.38
N PRO A 126 1.87 -27.78 5.43
CA PRO A 126 1.76 -28.74 6.51
C PRO A 126 2.67 -29.94 6.21
N ASP A 127 3.75 -30.09 6.97
CA ASP A 127 4.26 -31.40 7.37
C ASP A 127 5.08 -31.28 8.68
N ASP A 128 4.92 -32.28 9.54
CA ASP A 128 5.10 -32.32 11.00
C ASP A 128 6.59 -32.35 11.48
N GLY A 129 6.98 -32.03 12.73
CA GLY A 129 6.26 -31.87 13.99
C GLY A 129 7.18 -31.66 15.22
N PHE A 130 6.64 -32.05 16.39
CA PHE A 130 7.14 -31.97 17.78
C PHE A 130 6.96 -30.61 18.49
N SER A 131 6.12 -30.47 19.52
CA SER A 131 6.06 -31.28 20.76
C SER A 131 4.71 -31.09 21.52
N PRO A 132 4.53 -31.60 22.76
CA PRO A 132 3.84 -32.84 23.10
C PRO A 132 2.47 -32.61 23.77
N SER A 133 1.54 -33.56 23.60
CA SER A 133 0.30 -33.62 24.38
C SER A 133 0.53 -34.24 25.76
N PRO A 134 -0.33 -33.92 26.74
CA PRO A 134 -0.77 -34.89 27.73
C PRO A 134 -2.20 -35.37 27.44
N MET A 135 -2.35 -36.70 27.54
CA MET A 135 -3.57 -37.51 27.73
C MET A 135 -4.58 -36.89 28.72
N LYS A 136 -5.89 -37.19 28.78
CA LYS A 136 -6.77 -38.29 28.30
C LYS A 136 -8.23 -37.88 28.66
N GLY A 137 -9.22 -38.42 27.95
CA GLY A 137 -10.50 -38.82 28.57
C GLY A 137 -11.79 -38.25 27.94
N ASP A 138 -12.41 -39.05 27.07
CA ASP A 138 -13.86 -39.13 26.85
C ASP A 138 -14.37 -40.39 27.62
N PRO A 139 -15.69 -40.64 27.90
CA PRO A 139 -16.82 -40.28 27.02
C PRO A 139 -18.24 -40.03 27.63
N ASN A 140 -19.12 -39.51 26.76
CA ASN A 140 -20.57 -39.83 26.58
C ASN A 140 -21.67 -39.12 27.44
N PRO A 141 -22.98 -39.21 27.08
CA PRO A 141 -23.78 -38.10 26.53
C PRO A 141 -25.12 -37.89 27.30
N GLN A 142 -26.10 -37.22 26.67
CA GLN A 142 -27.48 -36.92 27.12
C GLN A 142 -27.69 -35.69 28.02
N ASN A 143 -28.10 -34.57 27.39
CA ASN A 143 -29.44 -34.00 27.58
C ASN A 143 -29.69 -32.84 26.59
N ARG A 144 -30.93 -32.76 26.08
CA ARG A 144 -31.46 -31.71 25.18
C ARG A 144 -32.31 -30.71 26.01
N PRO A 145 -32.81 -29.60 25.43
CA PRO A 145 -32.24 -28.25 25.34
C PRO A 145 -32.96 -27.22 26.28
N PRO A 146 -32.62 -25.92 26.20
CA PRO A 146 -33.67 -24.99 25.74
C PRO A 146 -33.19 -23.96 24.69
N GLU A 147 -34.19 -23.35 24.06
CA GLU A 147 -34.22 -22.48 22.88
C GLU A 147 -33.37 -21.18 22.90
N PRO A 148 -33.10 -20.60 21.71
CA PRO A 148 -32.11 -19.53 21.52
C PRO A 148 -32.61 -18.13 21.88
N PHE A 149 -31.66 -17.31 22.34
CA PHE A 149 -31.79 -15.87 22.49
C PHE A 149 -32.14 -15.20 21.14
N GLN A 150 -33.23 -14.44 21.15
CA GLN A 150 -33.67 -13.58 20.05
C GLN A 150 -32.68 -12.41 19.87
N GLN A 151 -31.90 -12.42 18.79
CA GLN A 151 -31.26 -11.21 18.28
C GLN A 151 -32.20 -10.57 17.25
N GLN A 152 -32.61 -9.34 17.59
CA GLN A 152 -33.62 -8.55 16.92
C GLN A 152 -33.26 -8.29 15.46
N ARG A 153 -33.87 -9.05 14.53
CA ARG A 153 -33.87 -8.76 13.11
C ARG A 153 -34.60 -7.43 12.90
N GLN A 154 -33.87 -6.36 12.61
CA GLN A 154 -34.46 -5.11 12.15
C GLN A 154 -35.13 -5.35 10.79
N ASN A 155 -36.37 -4.88 10.67
CA ASN A 155 -37.21 -5.03 9.48
C ASN A 155 -36.65 -4.20 8.31
N PRO A 156 -36.49 -4.76 7.09
CA PRO A 156 -35.98 -4.04 5.91
C PRO A 156 -36.79 -2.78 5.55
N ALA A 157 -38.09 -2.77 5.84
CA ALA A 157 -38.99 -1.65 5.56
C ALA A 157 -38.65 -0.37 6.35
N ASN A 158 -38.02 -0.49 7.53
CA ASN A 158 -37.66 0.68 8.34
C ASN A 158 -36.37 1.35 7.85
N GLN A 159 -35.52 0.66 7.11
CA GLN A 159 -34.30 1.24 6.52
C GLN A 159 -34.61 2.07 5.27
N GLU A 160 -35.54 1.63 4.43
CA GLU A 160 -36.00 2.42 3.27
C GLU A 160 -36.72 3.70 3.71
N ALA A 161 -37.58 3.64 4.72
CA ALA A 161 -38.27 4.82 5.24
C ALA A 161 -37.28 5.88 5.78
N ASN A 162 -36.21 5.43 6.45
CA ASN A 162 -35.16 6.32 6.94
C ASN A 162 -34.29 6.90 5.82
N LEU A 163 -33.98 6.14 4.77
CA LEU A 163 -33.25 6.66 3.61
C LEU A 163 -34.08 7.71 2.86
N VAL A 164 -35.36 7.44 2.59
CA VAL A 164 -36.26 8.37 1.89
C VAL A 164 -36.43 9.68 2.67
N ALA A 165 -36.62 9.60 3.99
CA ALA A 165 -36.73 10.78 4.85
C ALA A 165 -35.45 11.62 4.91
N MET A 166 -34.27 10.99 4.75
CA MET A 166 -32.97 11.66 4.74
C MET A 166 -32.73 12.37 3.40
N THR A 167 -33.09 11.74 2.27
CA THR A 167 -32.98 12.35 0.94
C THR A 167 -33.93 13.54 0.79
N GLN A 168 -35.12 13.48 1.39
CA GLN A 168 -36.13 14.54 1.32
C GLN A 168 -35.73 15.78 2.13
N LYS A 169 -34.91 15.63 3.17
CA LYS A 169 -34.36 16.75 3.97
C LYS A 169 -33.20 17.50 3.31
N MET A 170 -32.54 16.93 2.29
CA MET A 170 -31.41 17.55 1.59
C MET A 170 -31.76 18.18 0.25
N MET A 171 -33.04 18.17 -0.13
CA MET A 171 -33.50 18.63 -1.45
C MET A 171 -33.99 20.09 -1.40
N GLY A 172 -33.52 20.94 -2.33
CA GLY A 172 -33.89 22.37 -2.39
C GLY A 172 -35.34 22.63 -2.85
N PRO A 173 -35.91 23.83 -2.60
CA PRO A 173 -37.34 24.11 -2.77
C PRO A 173 -37.88 23.90 -4.19
N ALA A 174 -37.08 24.16 -5.23
CA ALA A 174 -37.48 23.91 -6.62
C ALA A 174 -37.57 22.41 -6.98
N GLN A 175 -36.69 21.60 -6.38
CA GLN A 175 -36.66 20.15 -6.61
C GLN A 175 -37.77 19.43 -5.81
N GLN A 176 -38.12 19.93 -4.62
CA GLN A 176 -39.27 19.44 -3.86
C GLN A 176 -40.59 19.62 -4.62
N GLY A 177 -40.76 20.73 -5.33
CA GLY A 177 -41.94 20.99 -6.16
C GLY A 177 -42.08 20.03 -7.34
N TYR A 178 -40.96 19.72 -8.01
CA TYR A 178 -40.96 18.76 -9.12
C TYR A 178 -41.22 17.32 -8.66
N GLN A 179 -40.70 16.95 -7.49
CA GLN A 179 -40.95 15.64 -6.91
C GLN A 179 -42.40 15.48 -6.44
N GLN A 180 -43.03 16.53 -5.91
CA GLN A 180 -44.47 16.54 -5.62
C GLN A 180 -45.33 16.42 -6.89
N MET A 181 -44.93 17.06 -8.00
CA MET A 181 -45.63 16.95 -9.29
C MET A 181 -45.60 15.51 -9.80
N LEU A 182 -44.42 14.89 -9.86
CA LEU A 182 -44.26 13.50 -10.29
C LEU A 182 -45.04 12.54 -9.39
N GLN A 183 -45.07 12.77 -8.08
CA GLN A 183 -45.80 11.92 -7.15
C GLN A 183 -47.32 12.07 -7.25
N THR A 184 -47.81 13.28 -7.58
CA THR A 184 -49.23 13.56 -7.83
C THR A 184 -49.69 12.94 -9.14
N GLU A 185 -48.85 13.00 -10.18
CA GLU A 185 -49.11 12.40 -11.49
C GLU A 185 -49.10 10.86 -11.43
N LEU A 186 -48.22 10.27 -10.62
CA LEU A 186 -48.22 8.83 -10.33
C LEU A 186 -49.50 8.38 -9.61
N MET A 187 -50.03 9.19 -8.67
CA MET A 187 -51.29 8.87 -7.97
C MET A 187 -52.53 9.04 -8.87
N GLN A 188 -52.47 9.93 -9.86
CA GLN A 188 -53.53 10.11 -10.85
C GLN A 188 -53.61 8.91 -11.80
N GLN A 189 -52.46 8.36 -12.22
CA GLN A 189 -52.38 7.13 -13.01
C GLN A 189 -52.85 5.89 -12.23
N ALA A 190 -52.77 5.91 -10.90
CA ALA A 190 -53.29 4.86 -10.02
C ALA A 190 -54.78 5.00 -9.65
N GLY A 191 -55.50 5.97 -10.23
CA GLY A 191 -56.97 6.10 -10.12
C GLY A 191 -57.50 6.53 -8.75
N ARG A 192 -56.70 7.20 -7.91
CA ARG A 192 -57.06 7.55 -6.52
C ARG A 192 -57.18 9.04 -6.20
N VAL A 193 -57.42 9.94 -7.17
CA VAL A 193 -57.70 11.36 -6.89
C VAL A 193 -58.65 11.98 -7.94
N PRO A 194 -59.65 12.81 -7.58
CA PRO A 194 -60.51 13.51 -8.54
C PRO A 194 -59.79 14.67 -9.27
N ASP A 195 -60.05 14.83 -10.57
CA ASP A 195 -59.39 15.77 -11.52
C ASP A 195 -59.42 17.26 -11.14
N THR A 196 -60.26 17.65 -10.19
CA THR A 196 -60.40 19.05 -9.76
C THR A 196 -59.24 19.54 -8.88
N GLN A 197 -58.52 18.65 -8.18
CA GLN A 197 -57.35 19.03 -7.36
C GLN A 197 -56.05 19.15 -8.18
N ALA A 198 -55.87 18.35 -9.23
CA ALA A 198 -54.70 18.40 -10.12
C ALA A 198 -54.59 19.74 -10.90
N ARG A 199 -55.73 20.38 -11.20
CA ARG A 199 -55.78 21.67 -11.89
C ARG A 199 -55.42 22.87 -11.01
N GLN A 200 -55.52 22.75 -9.68
CA GLN A 200 -55.16 23.84 -8.75
C GLN A 200 -53.65 23.90 -8.49
N THR A 201 -52.95 22.77 -8.45
CA THR A 201 -51.48 22.71 -8.28
C THR A 201 -50.73 23.18 -9.51
N ALA A 202 -51.26 22.95 -10.71
CA ALA A 202 -50.68 23.49 -11.96
C ALA A 202 -50.74 25.03 -12.03
N ARG A 203 -51.79 25.67 -11.50
CA ARG A 203 -51.98 27.13 -11.54
C ARG A 203 -51.05 27.92 -10.61
N VAL A 204 -50.52 27.32 -9.55
CA VAL A 204 -49.60 28.00 -8.62
C VAL A 204 -48.19 28.08 -9.21
N ALA A 205 -47.80 27.13 -10.06
CA ALA A 205 -46.50 27.14 -10.75
C ALA A 205 -46.46 28.16 -11.92
N GLU A 206 -47.59 28.42 -12.58
CA GLU A 206 -47.67 29.40 -13.68
C GLU A 206 -47.61 30.87 -13.22
N GLN A 207 -47.90 31.18 -11.95
CA GLN A 207 -47.90 32.57 -11.45
C GLN A 207 -46.52 33.12 -11.03
N GLN A 208 -45.45 32.31 -11.02
CA GLN A 208 -44.09 32.78 -10.71
C GLN A 208 -43.19 32.98 -11.95
N GLN A 209 -43.72 32.83 -13.16
CA GLN A 209 -43.00 33.19 -14.40
C GLN A 209 -43.70 34.38 -15.06
N GLN A 210 -43.29 35.60 -14.72
CA GLN A 210 -43.56 36.77 -15.58
C GLN A 210 -42.44 36.97 -16.62
N PRO A 211 -42.77 37.53 -17.80
CA PRO A 211 -41.92 37.48 -18.98
C PRO A 211 -41.07 38.76 -19.15
N TYR A 212 -39.77 38.61 -19.38
CA TYR A 212 -38.95 39.68 -19.96
C TYR A 212 -39.06 39.63 -21.50
N ALA A 213 -39.40 40.78 -22.09
CA ALA A 213 -39.57 40.99 -23.53
C ALA A 213 -38.23 40.88 -24.32
N PRO A 214 -38.27 40.60 -25.63
CA PRO A 214 -37.07 40.35 -26.43
C PRO A 214 -36.39 41.65 -26.87
N GLN A 215 -35.13 41.84 -26.49
CA GLN A 215 -34.21 42.74 -27.19
C GLN A 215 -33.19 41.92 -27.98
N GLN A 216 -33.02 42.35 -29.23
CA GLN A 216 -32.35 41.67 -30.33
C GLN A 216 -30.88 41.36 -30.03
N GLN A 217 -30.44 40.13 -30.33
CA GLN A 217 -29.02 39.76 -30.45
C GLN A 217 -28.66 39.53 -31.93
N PRO A 218 -27.40 39.81 -32.34
CA PRO A 218 -27.01 39.92 -33.74
C PRO A 218 -27.03 38.56 -34.45
N GLN A 219 -27.46 38.55 -35.71
CA GLN A 219 -27.36 37.38 -36.59
C GLN A 219 -25.89 36.98 -36.76
N LEU A 220 -25.50 35.83 -36.22
CA LEU A 220 -24.26 35.15 -36.59
C LEU A 220 -24.58 34.20 -37.75
N GLY A 221 -23.85 34.39 -38.84
CA GLY A 221 -24.00 33.68 -40.10
C GLY A 221 -23.77 32.18 -40.01
N GLU A 222 -24.25 31.50 -41.05
CA GLU A 222 -24.22 30.06 -41.25
C GLU A 222 -22.85 29.43 -40.95
N VAL A 223 -22.85 28.39 -40.12
CA VAL A 223 -21.66 27.62 -39.74
C VAL A 223 -21.35 26.62 -40.88
N PRO A 224 -20.11 26.57 -41.40
CA PRO A 224 -19.75 25.56 -42.40
C PRO A 224 -19.76 24.16 -41.79
N ALA A 225 -20.37 23.22 -42.51
CA ALA A 225 -20.36 21.81 -42.17
C ALA A 225 -18.92 21.27 -42.17
N GLY A 226 -18.39 20.90 -40.99
CA GLY A 226 -17.02 20.40 -40.93
C GLY A 226 -16.44 20.14 -39.54
N LEU A 227 -17.23 19.78 -38.53
CA LEU A 227 -16.70 19.20 -37.29
C LEU A 227 -17.66 18.11 -36.82
N GLY A 228 -17.12 16.90 -36.61
CA GLY A 228 -17.88 15.75 -36.12
C GLY A 228 -18.47 15.99 -34.72
N PRO A 229 -19.24 15.02 -34.18
CA PRO A 229 -19.89 15.20 -32.89
C PRO A 229 -18.83 15.48 -31.80
N ALA A 230 -19.09 16.49 -30.97
CA ALA A 230 -18.29 16.78 -29.79
C ALA A 230 -18.16 15.51 -28.93
N PRO A 231 -16.98 15.18 -28.38
CA PRO A 231 -16.79 13.97 -27.60
C PRO A 231 -17.71 13.99 -26.38
N ALA A 232 -18.42 12.90 -26.16
CA ALA A 232 -19.49 12.77 -25.20
C ALA A 232 -19.12 12.93 -23.72
N ASP A 233 -17.88 13.29 -23.34
CA ASP A 233 -17.56 13.56 -21.93
C ASP A 233 -16.38 14.54 -21.81
N LEU A 234 -16.70 15.83 -21.85
CA LEU A 234 -15.74 16.88 -21.50
C LEU A 234 -15.16 16.67 -20.09
N GLN A 235 -15.97 16.14 -19.15
CA GLN A 235 -15.51 15.78 -17.81
C GLN A 235 -14.48 14.65 -17.81
N ALA A 236 -14.70 13.57 -18.58
CA ALA A 236 -13.73 12.47 -18.68
C ALA A 236 -12.44 12.93 -19.37
N THR A 237 -12.55 13.85 -20.32
CA THR A 237 -11.38 14.44 -21.00
C THR A 237 -10.55 15.28 -20.02
N ILE A 238 -11.21 16.15 -19.24
CA ILE A 238 -10.57 16.96 -18.20
C ILE A 238 -9.91 16.09 -17.12
N GLN A 239 -10.60 15.04 -16.65
CA GLN A 239 -10.02 14.11 -15.66
C GLN A 239 -8.78 13.42 -16.21
N ARG A 240 -8.81 12.96 -17.46
CA ARG A 240 -7.67 12.31 -18.10
C ARG A 240 -6.50 13.27 -18.29
N GLU A 241 -6.76 14.51 -18.70
CA GLU A 241 -5.71 15.53 -18.82
C GLU A 241 -5.12 15.92 -17.47
N LEU A 242 -5.95 16.03 -16.42
CA LEU A 242 -5.50 16.31 -15.06
C LEU A 242 -4.65 15.16 -14.50
N GLU A 243 -5.04 13.91 -14.74
CA GLU A 243 -4.24 12.73 -14.38
C GLU A 243 -2.88 12.73 -15.07
N VAL A 244 -2.82 13.10 -16.36
CA VAL A 244 -1.57 13.22 -17.11
C VAL A 244 -0.69 14.32 -16.53
N LEU A 245 -1.25 15.50 -16.22
CA LEU A 245 -0.50 16.61 -15.64
C LEU A 245 0.02 16.29 -14.24
N LEU A 246 -0.79 15.65 -13.38
CA LEU A 246 -0.35 15.20 -12.06
C LEU A 246 0.73 14.12 -12.18
N ALA A 247 0.64 13.22 -13.16
CA ALA A 247 1.69 12.23 -13.42
C ALA A 247 3.00 12.88 -13.91
N GLN A 248 2.90 13.91 -14.75
CA GLN A 248 4.06 14.70 -15.20
C GLN A 248 4.70 15.46 -14.05
N GLU A 249 3.91 16.10 -13.19
CA GLU A 249 4.39 16.82 -12.02
C GLU A 249 5.05 15.86 -11.01
N ARG A 250 4.45 14.69 -10.76
CA ARG A 250 5.08 13.61 -9.97
C ARG A 250 6.38 13.11 -10.60
N ALA A 251 6.46 13.02 -11.93
CA ALA A 251 7.70 12.63 -12.62
C ALA A 251 8.78 13.70 -12.50
N ARG A 252 8.41 14.98 -12.58
CA ARG A 252 9.32 16.11 -12.39
C ARG A 252 9.84 16.21 -10.96
N GLN A 253 8.97 16.05 -9.96
CA GLN A 253 9.37 16.00 -8.55
C GLN A 253 10.27 14.78 -8.24
N ARG A 254 10.15 13.68 -9.00
CA ARG A 254 11.09 12.55 -8.92
C ARG A 254 12.47 12.88 -9.49
N GLU A 255 12.57 13.75 -10.49
CA GLU A 255 13.87 14.21 -11.02
C GLU A 255 14.58 15.15 -10.03
N GLU A 256 13.84 15.80 -9.12
CA GLU A 256 14.38 16.63 -8.04
C GLU A 256 14.84 15.84 -6.81
N MET A 257 14.57 14.53 -6.72
CA MET A 257 15.20 13.70 -5.69
C MET A 257 16.68 13.52 -6.03
N PRO A 258 17.62 13.86 -5.12
CA PRO A 258 19.03 13.60 -5.33
C PRO A 258 19.24 12.10 -5.53
N CYS A 259 19.44 11.70 -6.79
CA CYS A 259 19.66 10.31 -7.13
C CYS A 259 21.12 9.93 -6.83
N TYR A 260 21.29 8.76 -6.22
CA TYR A 260 22.62 8.20 -6.01
C TYR A 260 23.28 7.97 -7.37
N ARG A 261 24.53 8.43 -7.53
CA ARG A 261 25.29 8.26 -8.78
C ARG A 261 25.47 6.77 -9.06
N MET A 262 25.19 6.35 -10.30
CA MET A 262 25.25 4.95 -10.76
C MET A 262 25.68 4.93 -12.24
N ASP A 263 26.77 5.62 -12.57
CA ASP A 263 27.24 5.87 -13.93
C ASP A 263 28.56 5.14 -14.28
N ARG A 264 29.20 4.48 -13.31
CA ARG A 264 30.38 3.62 -13.53
C ARG A 264 30.04 2.32 -14.25
N ASP A 265 31.02 1.74 -14.93
CA ASP A 265 30.92 0.40 -15.53
C ASP A 265 32.15 -0.42 -15.11
N PRO A 266 31.99 -1.43 -14.24
CA PRO A 266 30.73 -1.88 -13.62
C PRO A 266 30.14 -0.84 -12.66
N HIS A 267 28.81 -0.79 -12.53
CA HIS A 267 28.13 0.16 -11.62
C HIS A 267 28.51 -0.08 -10.16
N GLY A 268 28.95 -1.30 -9.84
CA GLY A 268 29.24 -1.68 -8.48
C GLY A 268 29.62 -3.15 -8.32
N LEU A 269 29.96 -3.51 -7.09
CA LEU A 269 30.23 -4.88 -6.68
C LEU A 269 29.02 -5.46 -5.94
N ALA A 270 28.55 -6.64 -6.37
CA ALA A 270 27.50 -7.41 -5.72
C ALA A 270 28.07 -8.73 -5.17
N VAL A 271 28.16 -8.85 -3.86
CA VAL A 271 28.59 -10.06 -3.15
C VAL A 271 27.37 -10.87 -2.73
N ILE A 272 27.26 -12.11 -3.20
CA ILE A 272 26.16 -13.02 -2.91
C ILE A 272 26.70 -14.21 -2.12
N ILE A 273 26.26 -14.38 -0.88
CA ILE A 273 26.65 -15.49 0.00
C ILE A 273 25.45 -16.42 0.16
N ASN A 274 25.60 -17.66 -0.28
CA ASN A 274 24.58 -18.69 -0.22
C ASN A 274 24.93 -19.74 0.84
N ASN A 275 24.46 -19.54 2.06
CA ASN A 275 24.58 -20.53 3.13
C ASN A 275 23.36 -21.45 3.10
N LYS A 276 23.54 -22.61 2.46
CA LYS A 276 22.53 -23.65 2.31
C LYS A 276 22.65 -24.72 3.38
N GLN A 277 23.86 -25.25 3.57
CA GLN A 277 24.14 -26.38 4.42
C GLN A 277 24.68 -25.91 5.76
N PHE A 278 24.01 -26.31 6.84
CA PHE A 278 24.39 -25.91 8.20
C PHE A 278 24.85 -27.12 9.00
N PHE A 279 25.93 -26.95 9.74
CA PHE A 279 26.47 -27.94 10.66
C PHE A 279 26.79 -27.29 12.00
N GLN A 280 26.77 -28.09 13.07
CA GLN A 280 27.22 -27.64 14.38
C GLN A 280 28.74 -27.82 14.49
N ASP A 281 29.50 -26.77 14.82
CA ASP A 281 30.92 -26.90 15.16
C ASP A 281 31.06 -27.23 16.66
N PRO A 282 31.49 -28.44 17.03
CA PRO A 282 31.62 -28.84 18.45
C PRO A 282 32.72 -28.07 19.20
N ARG A 283 33.60 -27.35 18.50
CA ARG A 283 34.67 -26.53 19.10
C ARG A 283 34.19 -25.14 19.51
N ARG A 284 33.03 -24.72 19.02
CA ARG A 284 32.47 -23.38 19.17
C ARG A 284 31.22 -23.43 20.05
N GLY A 285 31.32 -22.90 21.27
CA GLY A 285 30.20 -22.92 22.25
C GLY A 285 28.99 -22.08 21.83
N ASP A 286 29.21 -21.13 20.92
CA ASP A 286 28.24 -20.26 20.27
C ASP A 286 27.64 -20.86 18.98
N SER A 287 28.09 -22.05 18.54
CA SER A 287 27.47 -22.77 17.43
C SER A 287 26.08 -23.28 17.81
N ARG A 288 25.06 -22.74 17.16
CA ARG A 288 23.65 -23.02 17.44
C ARG A 288 23.27 -24.43 17.01
N ARG A 289 22.50 -25.12 17.86
CA ARG A 289 21.90 -26.42 17.53
C ARG A 289 20.63 -26.26 16.70
N GLY A 290 20.42 -27.22 15.79
CA GLY A 290 19.14 -27.39 15.09
C GLY A 290 18.88 -26.39 13.97
N LEU A 291 19.91 -25.78 13.37
CA LEU A 291 19.74 -25.07 12.12
C LEU A 291 19.63 -26.07 10.97
N GLU A 292 18.48 -26.07 10.30
CA GLU A 292 18.20 -26.97 9.18
C GLU A 292 18.84 -26.48 7.87
N ASN A 293 18.98 -27.37 6.90
CA ASN A 293 19.41 -26.99 5.57
C ASN A 293 18.33 -26.18 4.84
N ARG A 294 18.75 -25.13 4.13
CA ARG A 294 17.84 -24.21 3.44
C ARG A 294 17.61 -24.68 2.00
N GLU A 295 16.81 -25.73 1.82
CA GLU A 295 16.44 -26.19 0.48
C GLU A 295 15.70 -25.07 -0.30
N GLY A 296 16.06 -24.89 -1.58
CA GLY A 296 15.51 -23.83 -2.44
C GLY A 296 16.33 -22.54 -2.54
N THR A 297 17.26 -22.27 -1.60
CA THR A 297 18.10 -21.05 -1.60
C THR A 297 18.93 -20.86 -2.88
N ASN A 298 19.24 -21.95 -3.59
CA ASN A 298 19.98 -21.90 -4.85
C ASN A 298 19.20 -21.17 -5.96
N VAL A 299 17.86 -21.28 -5.94
CA VAL A 299 17.01 -20.56 -6.90
C VAL A 299 17.10 -19.05 -6.64
N ASP A 300 17.11 -18.65 -5.38
CA ASP A 300 17.28 -17.24 -4.99
C ASP A 300 18.67 -16.72 -5.41
N ARG A 301 19.73 -17.50 -5.14
CA ARG A 301 21.10 -17.19 -5.58
C ARG A 301 21.15 -16.97 -7.09
N ASP A 302 20.64 -17.90 -7.89
CA ASP A 302 20.71 -17.83 -9.35
C ASP A 302 19.93 -16.63 -9.90
N ASN A 303 18.77 -16.31 -9.28
CA ASN A 303 18.00 -15.11 -9.60
C ASN A 303 18.75 -13.82 -9.26
N LEU A 304 19.41 -13.76 -8.10
CA LEU A 304 20.21 -12.60 -7.69
C LEU A 304 21.40 -12.40 -8.63
N ILE A 305 22.11 -13.47 -8.99
CA ILE A 305 23.20 -13.41 -9.98
C ILE A 305 22.68 -12.82 -11.29
N TYR A 306 21.58 -13.35 -11.80
CA TYR A 306 20.96 -12.87 -13.03
C TYR A 306 20.59 -11.39 -12.95
N ILE A 307 19.89 -10.97 -11.89
CA ILE A 307 19.42 -9.60 -11.71
C ILE A 307 20.61 -8.63 -11.61
N PHE A 308 21.59 -8.88 -10.75
CA PHE A 308 22.71 -7.95 -10.56
C PHE A 308 23.61 -7.87 -11.79
N THR A 309 23.83 -8.99 -12.49
CA THR A 309 24.53 -8.99 -13.78
C THR A 309 23.79 -8.13 -14.80
N LYS A 310 22.45 -8.27 -14.91
CA LYS A 310 21.63 -7.44 -15.82
C LYS A 310 21.60 -5.97 -15.42
N LEU A 311 21.75 -5.69 -14.14
CA LEU A 311 21.86 -4.34 -13.63
C LEU A 311 23.27 -3.74 -13.83
N GLY A 312 24.25 -4.49 -14.32
CA GLY A 312 25.60 -4.00 -14.63
C GLY A 312 26.56 -4.01 -13.43
N PHE A 313 26.30 -4.88 -12.45
CA PHE A 313 27.22 -5.10 -11.33
C PHE A 313 28.24 -6.20 -11.68
N GLU A 314 29.44 -6.08 -11.12
CA GLU A 314 30.34 -7.23 -10.96
C GLU A 314 29.78 -8.13 -9.86
N VAL A 315 29.56 -9.42 -10.15
CA VAL A 315 28.93 -10.35 -9.20
C VAL A 315 29.95 -11.36 -8.69
N GLN A 316 30.11 -11.44 -7.37
CA GLN A 316 30.94 -12.42 -6.68
C GLN A 316 30.06 -13.32 -5.80
N THR A 317 30.18 -14.64 -5.96
CA THR A 317 29.30 -15.62 -5.29
C THR A 317 30.09 -16.58 -4.42
N TYR A 318 29.59 -16.84 -3.22
CA TYR A 318 30.20 -17.74 -2.24
C TYR A 318 29.18 -18.72 -1.68
N GLU A 319 29.61 -19.93 -1.35
CA GLU A 319 28.75 -21.03 -0.87
C GLU A 319 29.18 -21.49 0.52
N ASN A 320 28.20 -21.65 1.42
CA ASN A 320 28.37 -22.27 2.75
C ASN A 320 29.59 -21.74 3.53
N LEU A 321 29.70 -20.41 3.65
CA LEU A 321 30.78 -19.78 4.40
C LEU A 321 30.57 -19.94 5.91
N THR A 322 31.63 -20.35 6.62
CA THR A 322 31.67 -20.29 8.10
C THR A 322 31.68 -18.86 8.59
N HIS A 323 31.41 -18.63 9.88
CA HIS A 323 31.51 -17.30 10.48
C HIS A 323 32.86 -16.62 10.17
N ASP A 324 33.99 -17.32 10.33
CA ASP A 324 35.32 -16.72 10.11
C ASP A 324 35.56 -16.39 8.63
N GLN A 325 35.08 -17.25 7.72
CA GLN A 325 35.16 -16.98 6.29
C GLN A 325 34.28 -15.80 5.88
N LEU A 326 33.09 -15.68 6.48
CA LEU A 326 32.16 -14.59 6.23
C LEU A 326 32.82 -13.26 6.64
N ILE A 327 33.37 -13.18 7.85
CA ILE A 327 34.16 -12.01 8.30
C ILE A 327 35.32 -11.72 7.35
N ASN A 328 36.08 -12.74 6.93
CA ASN A 328 37.23 -12.56 6.04
C ASN A 328 36.82 -12.00 4.67
N ILE A 329 35.74 -12.49 4.06
CA ILE A 329 35.24 -11.96 2.78
C ILE A 329 34.85 -10.48 2.91
N PHE A 330 34.07 -10.12 3.93
CA PHE A 330 33.71 -8.71 4.14
C PHE A 330 34.92 -7.84 4.50
N THR A 331 35.91 -8.39 5.18
CA THR A 331 37.19 -7.70 5.44
C THR A 331 37.97 -7.44 4.14
N GLN A 332 38.06 -8.44 3.25
CA GLN A 332 38.72 -8.28 1.96
C GLN A 332 38.02 -7.24 1.09
N VAL A 333 36.69 -7.30 1.03
CA VAL A 333 35.88 -6.29 0.34
C VAL A 333 36.13 -4.92 0.96
N ARG A 334 36.11 -4.78 2.28
CA ARG A 334 36.36 -3.51 2.98
C ARG A 334 37.67 -2.83 2.58
N TYR A 335 38.74 -3.60 2.39
CA TYR A 335 40.07 -3.09 2.02
C TYR A 335 40.35 -3.08 0.51
N ALA A 336 39.42 -3.55 -0.32
CA ALA A 336 39.56 -3.50 -1.77
C ALA A 336 39.45 -2.04 -2.28
N ASP A 337 40.02 -1.78 -3.45
CA ASP A 337 39.86 -0.50 -4.12
C ASP A 337 38.48 -0.41 -4.80
N HIS A 338 37.64 0.50 -4.31
CA HIS A 338 36.29 0.74 -4.81
C HIS A 338 36.17 2.04 -5.62
N GLN A 339 37.27 2.71 -5.97
CA GLN A 339 37.19 4.01 -6.66
C GLN A 339 36.44 3.98 -8.00
N ASN A 340 36.40 2.80 -8.64
CA ASN A 340 35.72 2.57 -9.91
C ASN A 340 34.31 1.98 -9.75
N HIS A 341 33.83 1.79 -8.52
CA HIS A 341 32.48 1.32 -8.22
C HIS A 341 31.65 2.46 -7.62
N ASP A 342 30.43 2.66 -8.09
CA ASP A 342 29.51 3.59 -7.44
C ASP A 342 28.78 2.92 -6.27
N CYS A 343 28.47 1.62 -6.37
CA CYS A 343 27.64 0.94 -5.38
C CYS A 343 28.26 -0.38 -4.89
N PHE A 344 28.02 -0.71 -3.64
CA PHE A 344 28.28 -2.04 -3.09
C PHE A 344 26.97 -2.67 -2.62
N VAL A 345 26.76 -3.94 -2.96
CA VAL A 345 25.60 -4.71 -2.54
C VAL A 345 26.06 -6.03 -1.93
N ALA A 346 25.53 -6.36 -0.76
CA ALA A 346 25.72 -7.67 -0.13
C ALA A 346 24.37 -8.39 0.03
N CYS A 347 24.28 -9.60 -0.52
CA CYS A 347 23.14 -10.49 -0.38
C CYS A 347 23.57 -11.70 0.45
N ILE A 348 23.13 -11.78 1.71
CA ILE A 348 23.44 -12.90 2.60
C ILE A 348 22.22 -13.81 2.72
N LEU A 349 22.23 -14.92 2.00
CA LEU A 349 21.21 -15.95 2.08
C LEU A 349 21.61 -16.93 3.19
N SER A 350 21.20 -16.66 4.43
CA SER A 350 21.44 -17.54 5.58
C SER A 350 20.23 -17.62 6.52
N HIS A 351 20.33 -18.45 7.55
CA HIS A 351 19.51 -18.27 8.75
C HIS A 351 19.85 -16.92 9.40
N GLY A 352 18.86 -16.28 10.01
CA GLY A 352 19.02 -15.00 10.67
C GLY A 352 18.17 -14.89 11.93
N SER A 353 18.63 -14.06 12.85
CA SER A 353 17.88 -13.56 14.00
C SER A 353 18.04 -12.05 14.07
N GLN A 354 17.36 -11.39 15.01
CA GLN A 354 17.42 -9.94 15.11
C GLN A 354 18.89 -9.45 15.23
N GLY A 355 19.35 -8.71 14.21
CA GLY A 355 20.70 -8.14 14.14
C GLY A 355 21.83 -9.12 13.80
N GLN A 356 21.53 -10.40 13.49
CA GLN A 356 22.56 -11.43 13.27
C GLN A 356 22.19 -12.37 12.11
N VAL A 357 23.22 -12.88 11.45
CA VAL A 357 23.14 -13.95 10.43
C VAL A 357 24.03 -15.11 10.84
N TYR A 358 23.76 -16.33 10.39
CA TYR A 358 24.57 -17.49 10.76
C TYR A 358 25.57 -17.87 9.66
N GLY A 359 26.78 -18.27 10.05
CA GLY A 359 27.67 -19.02 9.18
C GLY A 359 27.15 -20.46 8.96
N ALA A 360 27.68 -21.15 7.97
CA ALA A 360 27.39 -22.57 7.72
C ALA A 360 27.78 -23.47 8.90
N ASP A 361 28.71 -23.03 9.74
CA ASP A 361 29.09 -23.63 11.02
C ASP A 361 28.09 -23.33 12.16
N SER A 362 26.93 -22.77 11.83
CA SER A 362 25.85 -22.40 12.76
C SER A 362 26.27 -21.38 13.83
N VAL A 363 27.36 -20.65 13.59
CA VAL A 363 27.87 -19.62 14.51
C VAL A 363 27.29 -18.27 14.09
N PRO A 364 26.71 -17.48 15.01
CA PRO A 364 26.13 -16.18 14.69
C PRO A 364 27.21 -15.16 14.34
N VAL A 365 26.91 -14.30 13.37
CA VAL A 365 27.70 -13.15 12.93
C VAL A 365 26.82 -11.91 13.09
N SER A 366 27.32 -10.89 13.77
CA SER A 366 26.61 -9.62 13.93
C SER A 366 26.60 -8.87 12.60
N ILE A 367 25.43 -8.39 12.18
CA ILE A 367 25.30 -7.58 10.95
C ILE A 367 26.08 -6.27 11.10
N ARG A 368 26.23 -5.75 12.33
CA ARG A 368 27.03 -4.55 12.57
C ARG A 368 28.49 -4.79 12.22
N ASP A 369 29.05 -5.91 12.63
CA ASP A 369 30.45 -6.27 12.40
C ASP A 369 30.74 -6.42 10.89
N LEU A 370 29.72 -6.79 10.11
CA LEU A 370 29.80 -6.85 8.64
C LEU A 370 29.63 -5.50 7.94
N ALA A 371 28.96 -4.55 8.60
CA ALA A 371 28.58 -3.26 8.05
C ALA A 371 29.35 -2.07 8.66
N GLU A 372 30.34 -2.32 9.53
CA GLU A 372 31.16 -1.27 10.12
C GLU A 372 31.93 -0.49 9.05
N GLU A 373 31.70 0.82 9.03
CA GLU A 373 32.41 1.77 8.16
C GLU A 373 33.88 1.92 8.61
N VAL A 374 34.79 2.23 7.67
CA VAL A 374 36.20 2.59 7.94
C VAL A 374 36.31 4.05 8.36
#